data_AF-A0A7C0WBA2-F1
#
_entry.id   AF-A0A7C0WBA2-F1
#
_cell.length_a   1.000
_cell.length_b   1.000
_cell.length_c   1.000
_cell.angle_alpha   90.00
_cell.angle_beta   90.00
_cell.angle_gamma   90.00
#
_symmetry.space_group_name_H-M   'P 1'
#
loop_
_entity.id
_entity.type
_entity.pdbx_description
1 polymer ?
#
loop_
_entity_poly.entity_id
_entity_poly.type
_entity_poly.pdbx_seq_one_letter_code
_entity_poly.pdbx_strand_id
1 'polypeptide(L)'
;MSTDLTSRCLDLFKKAVLINPEFQTGNYNEAMAAMSGNDLKRAYYLFKGVREDKKEKQRQEKTAYFNRFLIYTDWLTENDINERINFLEREIDRNPDFVDLYYELGVCYLHRAKFNWQKGIENFQKALNINKDLKKATRGLEMSKEYNVKLADAISDIVGKSTF
;
A
#
# COMPACT_ATOMS: atom_id res chain seq x y z
N MET A 1 -36.64 8.60 27.40
CA MET A 1 -36.41 8.76 25.94
C MET A 1 -35.04 8.26 25.48
N SER A 2 -34.00 8.16 26.33
CA SER A 2 -32.66 7.66 25.94
C SER A 2 -32.53 6.13 25.77
N THR A 3 -33.45 5.34 26.32
CA THR A 3 -33.38 3.86 26.34
C THR A 3 -33.56 3.21 24.97
N ASP A 4 -34.32 3.83 24.05
CA ASP A 4 -34.56 3.27 22.71
C ASP A 4 -33.29 3.28 21.86
N LEU A 5 -32.61 4.43 21.78
CA LEU A 5 -31.43 4.61 20.94
C LEU A 5 -30.24 3.75 21.40
N THR A 6 -30.01 3.68 22.72
CA THR A 6 -28.94 2.85 23.30
C THR A 6 -29.16 1.37 22.99
N SER A 7 -30.41 0.88 23.11
CA SER A 7 -30.73 -0.53 22.81
C SER A 7 -30.51 -0.87 21.33
N ARG A 8 -30.89 0.05 20.43
CA ARG A 8 -30.70 -0.10 18.98
C ARG A 8 -29.21 -0.07 18.62
N CYS A 9 -28.41 0.81 19.23
CA CYS A 9 -26.97 0.81 19.04
C CYS A 9 -26.33 -0.51 19.52
N LEU A 10 -26.72 -1.02 20.69
CA LEU A 10 -26.21 -2.30 21.21
C LEU A 10 -26.52 -3.46 20.25
N ASP A 11 -27.74 -3.51 19.71
CA ASP A 11 -28.15 -4.53 18.75
C ASP A 11 -27.33 -4.46 17.44
N LEU A 12 -27.13 -3.25 16.90
CA LEU A 12 -26.33 -3.04 15.69
C LEU A 12 -24.87 -3.46 15.88
N PHE A 13 -24.24 -3.16 17.03
CA PHE A 13 -22.85 -3.57 17.29
C PHE A 13 -22.73 -5.09 17.49
N LYS A 14 -23.69 -5.72 18.16
CA LYS A 14 -23.74 -7.19 18.26
C LYS A 14 -23.82 -7.84 16.88
N LYS A 15 -24.67 -7.30 16.00
CA LYS A 15 -24.75 -7.76 14.60
C LYS A 15 -23.45 -7.53 13.84
N ALA A 16 -22.78 -6.40 14.05
CA ALA A 16 -21.49 -6.13 13.40
C ALA A 16 -20.41 -7.16 13.77
N VAL A 17 -20.36 -7.60 15.04
CA VAL A 17 -19.46 -8.69 15.48
C VAL A 17 -19.85 -10.03 14.89
N LEU A 18 -21.15 -10.32 14.76
CA LEU A 18 -21.60 -11.56 14.10
C LEU A 18 -21.17 -11.60 12.63
N ILE A 19 -21.21 -10.46 11.93
CA ILE A 19 -20.78 -10.35 10.53
C ILE A 19 -19.27 -10.38 10.40
N ASN A 20 -18.55 -9.73 11.32
CA ASN A 20 -17.09 -9.73 11.35
C ASN A 20 -16.59 -9.88 12.80
N PRO A 21 -16.19 -11.11 13.20
CA PRO A 21 -15.75 -11.41 14.56
C PRO A 21 -14.52 -10.61 15.03
N GLU A 22 -13.73 -10.05 14.11
CA GLU A 22 -12.54 -9.27 14.47
C GLU A 22 -12.88 -7.94 15.16
N PHE A 23 -14.13 -7.47 15.07
CA PHE A 23 -14.58 -6.32 15.86
C PHE A 23 -14.62 -6.62 17.37
N GLN A 24 -14.60 -7.89 17.79
CA GLN A 24 -14.70 -8.30 19.19
C GLN A 24 -13.35 -8.21 19.91
N THR A 25 -12.92 -6.99 20.20
CA THR A 25 -11.70 -6.68 20.95
C THR A 25 -12.00 -6.33 22.42
N GLY A 26 -10.95 -6.16 23.25
CA GLY A 26 -11.11 -5.66 24.62
C GLY A 26 -11.82 -4.29 24.66
N ASN A 27 -11.41 -3.37 23.79
CA ASN A 27 -12.04 -2.05 23.63
C ASN A 27 -13.52 -2.16 23.24
N TYR A 28 -13.89 -3.14 22.41
CA TYR A 28 -15.30 -3.39 22.05
C TYR A 28 -16.12 -3.84 23.27
N ASN A 29 -15.59 -4.78 24.06
CA ASN A 29 -16.29 -5.27 25.26
C ASN A 29 -16.47 -4.15 26.29
N GLU A 30 -15.46 -3.30 26.49
CA GLU A 30 -15.58 -2.12 27.34
C GLU A 30 -16.56 -1.08 26.79
N ALA A 31 -16.59 -0.88 25.47
CA ALA A 31 -17.54 0.05 24.85
C ALA A 31 -18.99 -0.40 25.04
N MET A 32 -19.25 -1.71 24.94
CA MET A 32 -20.57 -2.31 25.19
C MET A 32 -20.99 -2.17 26.66
N ALA A 33 -20.05 -2.33 27.60
CA ALA A 33 -20.29 -2.12 29.02
C ALA A 33 -20.58 -0.64 29.35
N ALA A 34 -19.77 0.29 28.81
CA ALA A 34 -19.97 1.72 28.97
C ALA A 34 -21.32 2.17 28.40
N MET A 35 -21.72 1.63 27.25
CA MET A 35 -23.00 1.94 26.62
C MET A 35 -24.19 1.40 27.41
N SER A 36 -24.06 0.22 28.00
CA SER A 36 -25.07 -0.36 28.91
C SER A 36 -25.18 0.42 30.23
N GLY A 37 -24.08 1.01 30.70
CA GLY A 37 -24.01 1.93 31.83
C GLY A 37 -24.40 3.38 31.51
N ASN A 38 -24.88 3.66 30.29
CA ASN A 38 -25.25 5.00 29.80
C ASN A 38 -24.09 6.03 29.77
N ASP A 39 -22.84 5.59 29.84
CA ASP A 39 -21.65 6.42 29.60
C ASP A 39 -21.35 6.48 28.09
N LEU A 40 -22.18 7.25 27.40
CA LEU A 40 -22.15 7.36 25.93
C LEU A 40 -20.86 7.99 25.41
N LYS A 41 -20.25 8.89 26.18
CA LYS A 41 -19.00 9.55 25.78
C LYS A 41 -17.84 8.56 25.78
N ARG A 42 -17.69 7.77 26.85
CA ARG A 42 -16.66 6.72 26.90
C ARG A 42 -16.90 5.66 25.84
N ALA A 43 -18.15 5.23 25.67
CA ALA A 43 -18.51 4.26 24.62
C ALA A 43 -18.11 4.75 23.23
N TYR A 44 -18.37 6.01 22.90
CA TYR A 44 -17.98 6.60 21.62
C TYR A 44 -16.46 6.52 21.36
N TYR A 45 -15.63 6.91 22.33
CA TYR A 45 -14.18 6.87 22.15
C TYR A 45 -13.64 5.46 22.03
N LEU A 46 -14.19 4.51 22.80
CA LEU A 46 -13.79 3.10 22.72
C LEU A 46 -14.18 2.49 21.37
N PHE A 47 -15.41 2.70 20.89
CA PHE A 47 -15.81 2.23 19.55
C PHE A 47 -15.02 2.90 18.43
N LYS A 48 -14.68 4.18 18.58
CA LYS A 48 -13.76 4.87 17.65
C LYS A 48 -12.41 4.17 17.64
N GLY A 49 -11.86 3.82 18.80
CA GLY A 49 -10.62 3.05 18.93
C GLY A 49 -10.68 1.72 18.18
N VAL A 50 -11.72 0.90 18.43
CA VAL A 50 -11.93 -0.38 17.72
C VAL A 50 -11.91 -0.21 16.20
N ARG A 51 -12.52 0.86 15.69
CA ARG A 51 -12.53 1.16 14.26
C ARG A 51 -11.14 1.53 13.73
N GLU A 52 -10.39 2.34 14.47
CA GLU A 52 -9.05 2.77 14.07
C GLU A 52 -8.03 1.64 14.19
N ASP A 53 -8.12 0.78 15.21
CA ASP A 53 -7.31 -0.44 15.38
C ASP A 53 -7.51 -1.39 14.19
N LYS A 54 -8.74 -1.53 13.71
CA LYS A 54 -9.04 -2.34 12.53
C LYS A 54 -8.37 -1.77 11.27
N LYS A 55 -8.44 -0.44 11.09
CA LYS A 55 -7.74 0.20 9.98
C LYS A 55 -6.23 0.00 10.11
N GLU A 56 -5.68 0.07 11.31
CA GLU A 56 -4.26 -0.17 11.58
C GLU A 56 -3.84 -1.60 11.27
N LYS A 57 -4.62 -2.60 11.68
CA LYS A 57 -4.35 -4.00 11.35
C LYS A 57 -4.39 -4.24 9.84
N GLN A 58 -5.40 -3.70 9.15
CA GLN A 58 -5.44 -3.72 7.68
C GLN A 58 -4.25 -3.00 7.06
N ARG A 59 -3.77 -1.90 7.65
CA ARG A 59 -2.55 -1.21 7.24
C ARG A 59 -1.33 -2.13 7.39
N GLN A 60 -1.15 -2.80 8.53
CA GLN A 60 -0.01 -3.69 8.80
C GLN A 60 0.04 -4.92 7.88
N GLU A 61 -1.11 -5.55 7.62
CA GLU A 61 -1.23 -6.63 6.64
C GLU A 61 -0.84 -6.15 5.23
N LYS A 62 -1.12 -4.88 4.91
CA LYS A 62 -0.74 -4.24 3.64
C LYS A 62 0.70 -3.70 3.63
N THR A 63 1.28 -3.37 4.79
CA THR A 63 2.70 -3.06 4.97
C THR A 63 3.56 -4.29 4.72
N ALA A 64 3.06 -5.51 4.98
CA ALA A 64 3.75 -6.73 4.56
C ALA A 64 3.95 -6.81 3.03
N TYR A 65 2.99 -6.32 2.25
CA TYR A 65 3.15 -6.18 0.79
C TYR A 65 4.19 -5.12 0.42
N PHE A 66 4.21 -3.99 1.12
CA PHE A 66 5.23 -2.95 0.94
C PHE A 66 6.64 -3.46 1.32
N ASN A 67 6.77 -4.19 2.42
CA ASN A 67 8.03 -4.82 2.80
C ASN A 67 8.50 -5.86 1.78
N ARG A 68 7.59 -6.60 1.15
CA ARG A 68 7.92 -7.46 0.01
C ARG A 68 8.45 -6.65 -1.17
N PHE A 69 7.84 -5.49 -1.44
CA PHE A 69 8.31 -4.57 -2.47
C PHE A 69 9.71 -4.03 -2.16
N LEU A 70 10.03 -3.70 -0.90
CA LEU A 70 11.36 -3.25 -0.47
C LEU A 70 12.44 -4.35 -0.53
N ILE A 71 12.12 -5.55 -0.05
CA ILE A 71 13.10 -6.64 0.17
C ILE A 71 13.30 -7.50 -1.09
N TYR A 72 12.26 -7.69 -1.89
CA TYR A 72 12.25 -8.63 -3.01
C TYR A 72 11.95 -7.92 -4.34
N THR A 73 12.66 -6.82 -4.62
CA THR A 73 12.46 -6.01 -5.82
C THR A 73 12.65 -6.78 -7.14
N ASP A 74 13.52 -7.80 -7.15
CA ASP A 74 13.78 -8.66 -8.32
C ASP A 74 12.62 -9.62 -8.67
N TRP A 75 11.66 -9.80 -7.75
CA TRP A 75 10.50 -10.68 -7.93
C TRP A 75 9.23 -9.92 -8.33
N LEU A 76 9.31 -8.59 -8.46
CA LEU A 76 8.19 -7.75 -8.86
C LEU A 76 7.97 -7.86 -10.37
N THR A 77 6.74 -8.19 -10.76
CA THR A 77 6.29 -8.10 -12.15
C THR A 77 5.68 -6.74 -12.44
N GLU A 78 5.55 -6.40 -13.73
CA GLU A 78 4.78 -5.22 -14.16
C GLU A 78 3.36 -5.22 -13.62
N ASN A 79 2.73 -6.39 -13.54
CA ASN A 79 1.38 -6.54 -13.02
C ASN A 79 1.34 -6.20 -11.52
N ASP A 80 2.28 -6.72 -10.73
CA ASP A 80 2.37 -6.42 -9.30
C ASP A 80 2.50 -4.91 -9.04
N ILE A 81 3.37 -4.24 -9.81
CA ILE A 81 3.59 -2.80 -9.70
C ILE A 81 2.30 -2.03 -10.03
N ASN A 82 1.60 -2.40 -11.12
CA ASN A 82 0.38 -1.73 -11.53
C ASN A 82 -0.79 -1.98 -10.56
N GLU A 83 -0.93 -3.19 -10.04
CA GLU A 83 -1.90 -3.50 -8.99
C GLU A 83 -1.66 -2.66 -7.73
N ARG A 84 -0.40 -2.50 -7.32
CA ARG A 84 -0.05 -1.68 -6.17
C ARG A 84 -0.34 -0.20 -6.39
N ILE A 85 -0.03 0.34 -7.55
CA ILE A 85 -0.36 1.74 -7.93
C ILE A 85 -1.87 1.96 -7.83
N ASN A 86 -2.66 1.11 -8.48
CA ASN A 86 -4.13 1.20 -8.46
C ASN A 86 -4.70 1.09 -7.04
N PHE A 87 -4.07 0.30 -6.19
CA PHE A 87 -4.44 0.17 -4.78
C PHE A 87 -4.14 1.45 -4.01
N LEU A 88 -2.93 2.00 -4.13
CA LEU A 88 -2.48 3.20 -3.43
C LEU A 88 -3.29 4.43 -3.84
N GLU A 89 -3.59 4.59 -5.13
CA GLU A 89 -4.45 5.67 -5.64
C GLU A 89 -5.83 5.65 -4.96
N ARG A 90 -6.47 4.47 -4.82
CA ARG A 90 -7.75 4.33 -4.11
C ARG A 90 -7.65 4.60 -2.61
N GLU A 91 -6.52 4.32 -1.97
CA GLU A 91 -6.31 4.63 -0.56
C GLU A 91 -6.07 6.12 -0.33
N ILE A 92 -5.37 6.78 -1.25
CA ILE A 92 -5.16 8.22 -1.24
C ILE A 92 -6.49 8.95 -1.39
N ASP A 93 -7.38 8.49 -2.28
CA ASP A 93 -8.73 9.05 -2.42
C ASP A 93 -9.52 9.02 -1.10
N ARG A 94 -9.27 8.00 -0.25
CA ARG A 94 -9.90 7.86 1.07
C ARG A 94 -9.16 8.61 2.18
N ASN A 95 -7.85 8.78 2.07
CA ASN A 95 -6.98 9.33 3.10
C ASN A 95 -5.91 10.26 2.48
N PRO A 96 -6.31 11.43 1.94
CA PRO A 96 -5.41 12.29 1.17
C PRO A 96 -4.32 12.95 2.01
N ASP A 97 -4.45 12.99 3.33
CA ASP A 97 -3.42 13.57 4.21
C ASP A 97 -2.40 12.52 4.69
N PHE A 98 -2.52 11.27 4.26
CA PHE A 98 -1.65 10.19 4.72
C PHE A 98 -0.37 10.11 3.87
N VAL A 99 0.68 10.76 4.36
CA VAL A 99 1.97 11.00 3.68
C VAL A 99 2.63 9.72 3.17
N ASP A 100 2.57 8.63 3.95
CA ASP A 100 3.22 7.37 3.58
C ASP A 100 2.68 6.80 2.26
N LEU A 101 1.39 6.97 1.95
CA LEU A 101 0.81 6.50 0.69
C LEU A 101 1.45 7.17 -0.52
N TYR A 102 1.78 8.46 -0.41
CA TYR A 102 2.45 9.20 -1.47
C TYR A 102 3.91 8.77 -1.64
N TYR A 103 4.59 8.50 -0.53
CA TYR A 103 5.94 7.94 -0.56
C TYR A 103 5.94 6.58 -1.26
N GLU A 104 5.08 5.65 -0.84
CA GLU A 104 4.96 4.33 -1.45
C GLU A 104 4.55 4.40 -2.93
N LEU A 105 3.66 5.33 -3.29
CA LEU A 105 3.24 5.53 -4.68
C LEU A 105 4.40 6.03 -5.55
N GLY A 106 5.20 6.97 -5.02
CA GLY A 106 6.43 7.43 -5.67
C GLY A 106 7.40 6.29 -5.93
N VAL A 107 7.63 5.45 -4.92
CA VAL A 107 8.46 4.24 -5.04
C VAL A 107 7.92 3.30 -6.13
N CYS A 108 6.61 3.04 -6.19
CA CYS A 108 6.01 2.21 -7.23
C CYS A 108 6.23 2.78 -8.64
N TYR A 109 6.08 4.09 -8.82
CA TYR A 109 6.33 4.73 -10.11
C TYR A 109 7.78 4.66 -10.55
N LEU A 110 8.75 4.74 -9.62
CA LEU A 110 10.16 4.55 -9.94
C LEU A 110 10.45 3.13 -10.44
N HIS A 111 9.89 2.10 -9.81
CA HIS A 111 10.02 0.72 -10.29
C HIS A 111 9.34 0.50 -11.64
N ARG A 112 8.17 1.11 -11.88
CA ARG A 112 7.51 1.07 -13.20
C ARG A 112 8.38 1.70 -14.28
N ALA A 113 9.05 2.81 -13.97
CA ALA A 113 9.99 3.46 -14.88
C ALA A 113 11.20 2.55 -15.19
N LYS A 114 11.80 1.92 -14.17
CA LYS A 114 12.87 0.92 -14.34
C LYS A 114 12.44 -0.22 -15.27
N PHE A 115 11.23 -0.73 -15.10
CA PHE A 115 10.68 -1.80 -15.94
C PHE A 115 10.55 -1.39 -17.41
N ASN A 116 9.99 -0.21 -17.68
CA ASN A 116 9.89 0.35 -19.03
C ASN A 116 11.25 0.63 -19.65
N TRP A 117 12.23 1.05 -18.84
CA TRP A 117 13.60 1.27 -19.27
C TRP A 117 14.26 -0.02 -19.77
N GLN A 118 14.07 -1.13 -19.04
CA GLN A 118 14.56 -2.44 -19.42
C GLN A 118 13.94 -2.94 -20.73
N LYS A 119 12.62 -2.74 -20.94
CA LYS A 119 11.95 -3.01 -22.22
C LYS A 119 12.59 -2.22 -23.38
N GLY A 120 13.00 -0.96 -23.13
CA GLY A 120 13.72 -0.16 -24.12
C GLY A 120 15.04 -0.79 -24.55
N ILE A 121 15.83 -1.25 -23.57
CA ILE A 121 17.08 -1.99 -23.80
C ILE A 121 16.86 -3.22 -24.67
N GLU A 122 15.84 -4.04 -24.35
CA GLU A 122 15.50 -5.24 -25.13
C GLU A 122 15.14 -4.90 -26.58
N ASN A 123 14.40 -3.82 -26.81
CA ASN A 123 14.04 -3.39 -28.16
C ASN A 123 15.24 -2.90 -28.96
N PHE A 124 16.18 -2.18 -28.34
CA PHE A 124 17.43 -1.83 -29.01
C PHE A 124 18.26 -3.07 -29.37
N GLN A 125 18.32 -4.07 -28.48
CA GLN A 125 18.99 -5.34 -28.78
C GLN A 125 18.33 -6.07 -29.95
N LYS A 126 17.00 -6.17 -29.96
CA LYS A 126 16.24 -6.75 -31.09
C LYS A 126 16.52 -6.01 -32.40
N ALA A 127 16.56 -4.68 -32.37
CA ALA A 127 16.88 -3.88 -33.55
C ALA A 127 18.30 -4.17 -34.08
N LEU A 128 19.28 -4.33 -33.19
CA LEU A 128 20.67 -4.66 -33.57
C LEU A 128 20.84 -6.11 -34.04
N ASN A 129 19.99 -7.03 -33.57
CA ASN A 129 19.94 -8.40 -34.10
C ASN A 129 19.48 -8.43 -35.56
N ILE A 130 18.58 -7.51 -35.94
CA ILE A 130 18.07 -7.36 -37.31
C ILE A 130 19.07 -6.58 -38.17
N ASN A 131 19.58 -5.45 -37.67
CA ASN A 131 20.56 -4.61 -38.34
C ASN A 131 21.70 -4.22 -37.39
N LYS A 132 22.82 -4.95 -37.51
CA LYS A 132 24.00 -4.78 -36.66
C LYS A 132 24.67 -3.40 -36.81
N ASP A 133 24.50 -2.74 -37.95
CA ASP A 133 25.12 -1.45 -38.27
C ASP A 133 24.23 -0.25 -37.94
N LEU A 134 23.09 -0.48 -37.26
CA LEU A 134 22.15 0.56 -36.88
C LEU A 134 22.70 1.44 -35.76
N LYS A 135 23.57 2.41 -36.11
CA LYS A 135 24.28 3.31 -35.17
C LYS A 135 23.38 3.95 -34.13
N LYS A 136 22.14 4.34 -34.50
CA LYS A 136 21.17 4.93 -33.56
C LYS A 136 20.73 3.95 -32.46
N ALA A 137 20.59 2.66 -32.78
CA ALA A 137 20.25 1.63 -31.82
C ALA A 137 21.45 1.26 -30.95
N THR A 138 22.68 1.25 -31.50
CA THR A 138 23.91 1.08 -30.72
C THR A 138 24.05 2.17 -29.66
N ARG A 139 23.95 3.44 -30.08
CA ARG A 139 24.00 4.59 -29.16
C ARG A 139 22.87 4.55 -28.13
N GLY A 140 21.66 4.23 -28.57
CA GLY A 140 20.50 4.09 -27.69
C GLY A 140 20.70 2.99 -26.63
N LEU A 141 21.24 1.85 -27.03
CA LEU A 141 21.54 0.73 -26.14
C LEU A 141 22.63 1.08 -25.12
N GLU A 142 23.73 1.70 -25.54
CA GLU A 142 24.82 2.14 -24.67
C GLU A 142 24.31 3.11 -23.61
N MET A 143 23.65 4.19 -24.03
CA MET A 143 23.07 5.17 -23.10
C MET A 143 22.05 4.51 -22.17
N SER A 144 21.16 3.68 -22.70
CA SER A 144 20.14 3.03 -21.88
C SER A 144 20.75 2.11 -20.82
N LYS A 145 21.80 1.35 -21.16
CA LYS A 145 22.51 0.52 -20.17
C LYS A 145 23.16 1.37 -19.06
N GLU A 146 23.81 2.47 -19.43
CA GLU A 146 24.42 3.39 -18.47
C GLU A 146 23.39 3.98 -17.49
N TYR A 147 22.27 4.49 -18.03
CA TYR A 147 21.20 5.04 -17.21
C TYR A 147 20.45 3.98 -16.39
N ASN A 148 20.37 2.73 -16.86
CA ASN A 148 19.73 1.66 -16.10
C ASN A 148 20.46 1.39 -14.78
N VAL A 149 21.80 1.43 -14.80
CA VAL A 149 22.62 1.30 -13.59
C VAL A 149 22.36 2.48 -12.66
N LYS A 150 22.43 3.71 -13.16
CA LYS A 150 22.17 4.93 -12.37
C LYS A 150 20.76 4.94 -11.77
N LEU A 151 19.75 4.50 -12.52
CA LEU A 151 18.38 4.38 -12.05
C LEU A 151 18.26 3.30 -10.97
N ALA A 152 18.92 2.16 -11.13
CA ALA A 152 18.91 1.10 -10.12
C ALA A 152 19.56 1.56 -8.81
N ASP A 153 20.69 2.26 -8.89
CA ASP A 153 21.38 2.82 -7.72
C ASP A 153 20.50 3.87 -7.03
N ALA A 154 19.95 4.82 -7.78
CA ALA A 154 19.07 5.86 -7.24
C ALA A 154 17.82 5.27 -6.58
N ILE A 155 17.20 4.26 -7.19
CA ILE A 155 16.07 3.55 -6.59
C ILE A 155 16.51 2.86 -5.30
N SER A 156 17.66 2.17 -5.29
CA SER A 156 18.20 1.54 -4.09
C SER A 156 18.45 2.53 -2.96
N ASP A 157 18.94 3.73 -3.27
CA ASP A 157 19.21 4.77 -2.28
C ASP A 157 17.92 5.38 -1.71
N ILE A 158 16.92 5.64 -2.58
CA ILE A 158 15.60 6.17 -2.18
C ILE A 158 14.85 5.17 -1.29
N VAL A 159 14.88 3.90 -1.70
CA VAL A 159 14.18 2.81 -1.02
C VAL A 159 14.92 2.37 0.25
N GLY A 160 16.21 2.69 0.34
CA GLY A 160 17.11 2.35 1.42
C GLY A 160 17.59 0.90 1.33
N LYS A 161 18.88 0.67 1.59
CA LYS A 161 19.28 -0.59 2.24
C LYS A 161 18.59 -0.57 3.60
N SER A 162 17.43 -1.24 3.68
CA SER A 162 16.69 -1.39 4.92
C SER A 162 17.55 -2.21 5.88
N THR A 163 18.49 -1.57 6.57
CA THR A 163 19.09 -2.10 7.79
C THR A 163 18.03 -1.94 8.88
N PHE A 164 17.10 -2.91 8.91
CA PHE A 164 16.43 -3.26 10.14
C PHE A 164 17.43 -3.98 11.06
#